data_AF-A0AA39J1I4-F1
#
_entry.id   AF-A0AA39J1I4-F1
#
_cell.length_a   1.000
_cell.length_b   1.000
_cell.length_c   1.000
_cell.angle_alpha   90.00
_cell.angle_beta   90.00
_cell.angle_gamma   90.00
#
_symmetry.space_group_name_H-M   'P 1'
#
loop_
_entity.id
_entity.type
_entity.pdbx_description
1 polymer ?
#
loop_
_entity_poly.entity_id
_entity_poly.type
_entity_poly.pdbx_seq_one_letter_code
_entity_poly.pdbx_strand_id
1 'polypeptide(L)'
;MDRETRREALVGNRIVSAWLRPRRVWDLYSNRVVPYWITNTDYEYRSPRPISHAWMDEKDRAVMWTPINGEEWPVPIPKDANLNLIRIEMLNLGLEYAWLDVLCLRQVGGQREDLRTEEWELDVPTIGAVYQKVGSKVVCYLSGLGLPLTLKEGDLESDRCWFRRAWTLQEIREEEYRVIAGDTPDGPLHAECKDGKYETELLTRFHKQLQSTHQASFLVFRALEEMRNRMSTNPVDKIAGLAFLMLPRQIPAYYESESLEDAWTALVNSMYGWSRAQLFFLCPEPGDRGPKWRPSWDQVMNKPLLEYDPDPDGVLQSVDRHETGDEETCDTECIDGLVRGLAVVEGGDRHGEFIVECDDGIARFKITAAHTYPIPEDTYTLIYCNDIPENSYVVGRSLPGGKFEKVSLLETSDNDLYYITERRRCILI
;
A
#
# COMPACT_ATOMS: atom_id res chain seq x y z
N MET A 1 21.91 -21.62 7.38
CA MET A 1 21.27 -20.48 8.07
C MET A 1 20.45 -19.64 7.10
N ASP A 2 20.97 -18.67 6.32
CA ASP A 2 20.11 -17.81 5.45
C ASP A 2 19.21 -18.59 4.46
N ARG A 3 19.77 -19.59 3.75
CA ARG A 3 18.98 -20.44 2.84
C ARG A 3 17.85 -21.20 3.53
N GLU A 4 18.08 -21.61 4.78
CA GLU A 4 17.09 -22.35 5.57
C GLU A 4 16.01 -21.40 6.09
N THR A 5 16.40 -20.24 6.62
CA THR A 5 15.47 -19.17 7.03
C THR A 5 14.55 -18.74 5.88
N ARG A 6 15.09 -18.56 4.66
CA ARG A 6 14.28 -18.21 3.49
C ARG A 6 13.35 -19.33 3.05
N ARG A 7 13.79 -20.58 3.13
CA ARG A 7 12.94 -21.76 2.84
C ARG A 7 11.79 -21.88 3.85
N GLU A 8 12.05 -21.62 5.12
CA GLU A 8 11.04 -21.65 6.18
C GLU A 8 10.09 -20.45 6.12
N ALA A 9 10.56 -19.32 5.60
CA ALA A 9 9.74 -18.13 5.45
C ALA A 9 8.70 -18.24 4.34
N LEU A 10 8.85 -19.14 3.37
CA LEU A 10 7.88 -19.39 2.30
C LEU A 10 7.13 -20.69 2.55
N VAL A 11 5.83 -20.60 2.86
CA VAL A 11 4.93 -21.74 3.10
C VAL A 11 3.80 -21.70 2.07
N GLY A 12 3.87 -22.59 1.09
CA GLY A 12 2.98 -22.53 -0.08
C GLY A 12 3.22 -21.22 -0.85
N ASN A 13 2.16 -20.46 -1.09
CA ASN A 13 2.24 -19.13 -1.76
C ASN A 13 2.25 -17.96 -0.76
N ARG A 14 2.66 -18.19 0.50
CA ARG A 14 2.66 -17.19 1.56
C ARG A 14 4.02 -17.06 2.23
N ILE A 15 4.42 -15.82 2.44
CA ILE A 15 5.62 -15.44 3.17
C ILE A 15 5.20 -15.21 4.62
N VAL A 16 5.49 -16.17 5.50
CA VAL A 16 5.07 -16.16 6.90
C VAL A 16 5.91 -15.23 7.79
N SER A 17 7.02 -14.71 7.25
CA SER A 17 7.88 -13.72 7.89
C SER A 17 8.03 -12.49 6.99
N ALA A 18 7.17 -11.50 7.18
CA ALA A 18 7.21 -10.25 6.40
C ALA A 18 8.56 -9.51 6.54
N TRP A 19 9.17 -9.52 7.72
CA TRP A 19 10.37 -8.75 8.04
C TRP A 19 11.68 -9.50 7.74
N LEU A 20 11.75 -10.15 6.58
CA LEU A 20 12.98 -10.80 6.14
C LEU A 20 14.09 -9.78 5.87
N ARG A 21 15.31 -10.11 6.30
CA ARG A 21 16.50 -9.34 5.93
C ARG A 21 16.74 -9.47 4.42
N PRO A 22 17.30 -8.45 3.75
CA PRO A 22 17.63 -8.57 2.33
C PRO A 22 18.65 -9.71 2.14
N ARG A 23 18.62 -10.37 0.98
CA ARG A 23 19.57 -11.45 0.68
C ARG A 23 21.00 -10.96 0.57
N ARG A 24 21.16 -9.77 -0.01
CA ARG A 24 22.45 -9.16 -0.31
C ARG A 24 22.42 -7.67 0.02
N VAL A 25 23.60 -7.12 0.24
CA VAL A 25 23.84 -5.68 0.40
C VAL A 25 25.05 -5.28 -0.41
N TRP A 26 25.14 -3.99 -0.73
CA TRP A 26 26.33 -3.41 -1.32
C TRP A 26 27.28 -2.93 -0.21
N ASP A 27 28.39 -3.64 -0.04
CA ASP A 27 29.52 -3.18 0.77
C ASP A 27 30.26 -2.09 -0.01
N LEU A 28 30.15 -0.86 0.50
CA LEU A 28 30.73 0.32 -0.11
C LEU A 28 32.25 0.34 0.04
N TYR A 29 32.84 -0.31 1.04
CA TYR A 29 34.29 -0.30 1.21
C TYR A 29 34.97 -1.22 0.21
N SER A 30 34.50 -2.46 0.10
CA SER A 30 35.02 -3.41 -0.90
C SER A 30 34.49 -3.18 -2.31
N ASN A 31 33.43 -2.37 -2.45
CA ASN A 31 32.68 -2.17 -3.70
C ASN A 31 32.16 -3.49 -4.28
N ARG A 32 31.56 -4.32 -3.42
CA ARG A 32 30.99 -5.62 -3.79
C ARG A 32 29.61 -5.81 -3.20
N VAL A 33 28.76 -6.51 -3.93
CA VAL A 33 27.54 -7.06 -3.40
C VAL A 33 27.89 -8.34 -2.64
N VAL A 34 27.49 -8.38 -1.37
CA VAL A 34 27.83 -9.46 -0.45
C VAL A 34 26.57 -9.98 0.25
N PRO A 35 26.55 -11.24 0.70
CA PRO A 35 25.41 -11.78 1.45
C PRO A 35 25.17 -10.99 2.75
N TYR A 36 23.92 -10.67 3.09
CA TYR A 36 23.62 -9.83 4.25
C TYR A 36 24.18 -10.38 5.58
N TRP A 37 24.19 -11.70 5.75
CA TRP A 37 24.61 -12.33 7.01
C TRP A 37 26.10 -12.15 7.33
N ILE A 38 26.93 -11.68 6.39
CA ILE A 38 28.33 -11.36 6.71
C ILE A 38 28.47 -9.99 7.39
N THR A 39 27.43 -9.16 7.30
CA THR A 39 27.43 -7.83 7.88
C THR A 39 27.25 -7.93 9.39
N ASN A 40 28.12 -7.28 10.16
CA ASN A 40 27.99 -7.22 11.63
C ASN A 40 26.94 -6.16 12.02
N THR A 41 25.70 -6.36 11.56
CA THR A 41 24.62 -5.35 11.58
C THR A 41 23.59 -5.58 12.67
N ASP A 42 23.93 -6.41 13.66
CA ASP A 42 23.13 -6.61 14.87
C ASP A 42 23.03 -5.34 15.73
N TYR A 43 23.89 -4.34 15.47
CA TYR A 43 23.75 -2.99 16.00
C TYR A 43 22.92 -2.12 15.05
N GLU A 44 21.85 -1.50 15.57
CA GLU A 44 20.90 -0.65 14.81
C GLU A 44 21.59 0.37 13.88
N TYR A 45 22.74 0.90 14.31
CA TYR A 45 23.53 1.90 13.58
C TYR A 45 24.29 1.41 12.34
N ARG A 46 24.38 0.11 12.07
CA ARG A 46 25.08 -0.44 10.90
C ARG A 46 24.17 -0.99 9.81
N SER A 47 22.85 -0.87 9.99
CA SER A 47 21.87 -1.33 9.00
C SER A 47 22.18 -0.78 7.61
N PRO A 48 22.11 -1.60 6.53
CA PRO A 48 22.36 -1.13 5.19
C PRO A 48 21.37 -0.01 4.85
N ARG A 49 21.88 1.11 4.34
CA ARG A 49 21.01 2.23 3.98
C ARG A 49 20.37 2.00 2.62
N PRO A 50 19.03 1.93 2.52
CA PRO A 50 18.36 1.75 1.24
C PRO A 50 18.45 3.01 0.37
N ILE A 51 18.60 2.78 -0.93
CA ILE A 51 18.59 3.81 -1.96
C ILE A 51 17.28 3.67 -2.74
N SER A 52 16.45 4.71 -2.70
CA SER A 52 15.27 4.86 -3.54
C SER A 52 15.62 5.75 -4.74
N HIS A 53 15.08 5.45 -5.92
CA HIS A 53 15.37 6.26 -7.09
C HIS A 53 14.26 6.22 -8.14
N ALA A 54 14.17 7.30 -8.92
CA ALA A 54 13.35 7.31 -10.13
C ALA A 54 13.94 6.33 -11.16
N TRP A 55 13.06 5.69 -11.92
CA TRP A 55 13.48 4.92 -13.09
C TRP A 55 13.61 5.82 -14.31
N MET A 56 14.43 5.40 -15.26
CA MET A 56 14.59 6.09 -16.53
C MET A 56 13.94 5.30 -17.66
N ASP A 57 13.62 5.97 -18.77
CA ASP A 57 13.20 5.29 -19.99
C ASP A 57 14.27 4.30 -20.46
N GLU A 58 13.86 3.23 -21.13
CA GLU A 58 14.80 2.23 -21.68
C GLU A 58 15.86 2.86 -22.58
N LYS A 59 15.47 3.84 -23.41
CA LYS A 59 16.40 4.59 -24.27
C LYS A 59 17.44 5.41 -23.50
N ASP A 60 17.16 5.77 -22.24
CA ASP A 60 18.02 6.60 -21.40
C ASP A 60 18.76 5.77 -20.33
N ARG A 61 18.59 4.44 -20.39
CA ARG A 61 19.30 3.48 -19.54
C ARG A 61 20.45 2.82 -20.31
N ALA A 62 21.49 2.47 -19.56
CA ALA A 62 22.55 1.56 -19.96
C ALA A 62 22.43 0.28 -19.14
N VAL A 63 22.60 -0.87 -19.79
CA VAL A 63 22.65 -2.18 -19.14
C VAL A 63 24.11 -2.53 -18.93
N MET A 64 24.59 -2.48 -17.69
CA MET A 64 25.99 -2.67 -17.37
C MET A 64 26.25 -4.04 -16.74
N TRP A 65 27.31 -4.71 -17.19
CA TRP A 65 27.91 -5.84 -16.48
C TRP A 65 29.01 -5.29 -15.59
N THR A 66 28.95 -5.59 -14.29
CA THR A 66 29.85 -4.99 -13.32
C THR A 66 30.47 -6.04 -12.40
N PRO A 67 31.75 -5.90 -12.03
CA PRO A 67 32.34 -6.75 -11.01
C PRO A 67 31.64 -6.56 -9.65
N ILE A 68 30.92 -5.47 -9.41
CA ILE A 68 30.25 -5.21 -8.12
C ILE A 68 29.35 -6.38 -7.71
N ASN A 69 28.54 -6.92 -8.63
CA ASN A 69 27.70 -8.11 -8.38
C ASN A 69 28.30 -9.40 -8.96
N GLY A 70 29.62 -9.43 -9.18
CA GLY A 70 30.32 -10.58 -9.75
C GLY A 70 29.99 -10.87 -11.21
N GLU A 71 29.44 -9.89 -11.95
CA GLU A 71 28.97 -10.07 -13.34
C GLU A 71 27.91 -11.18 -13.48
N GLU A 72 27.17 -11.48 -12.41
CA GLU A 72 26.15 -12.54 -12.44
C GLU A 72 24.85 -12.10 -13.13
N TRP A 73 24.49 -10.82 -13.02
CA TRP A 73 23.31 -10.23 -13.68
C TRP A 73 23.61 -8.80 -14.18
N PRO A 74 22.88 -8.33 -15.20
CA PRO A 74 23.01 -6.96 -15.68
C PRO A 74 22.48 -5.95 -14.65
N VAL A 75 23.02 -4.73 -14.67
CA VAL A 75 22.61 -3.63 -13.80
C VAL A 75 22.09 -2.47 -14.66
N PRO A 76 20.77 -2.25 -14.73
CA PRO A 76 20.20 -1.14 -15.48
C PRO A 76 20.35 0.17 -14.69
N ILE A 77 21.10 1.12 -15.24
CA ILE A 77 21.28 2.47 -14.65
C ILE A 77 21.10 3.55 -15.72
N PRO A 78 20.87 4.83 -15.37
CA PRO A 78 20.90 5.91 -16.35
C PRO A 78 22.23 5.96 -17.10
N LYS A 79 22.22 6.31 -18.40
CA LYS A 79 23.44 6.38 -19.23
C LYS A 79 24.52 7.31 -18.67
N ASP A 80 24.10 8.40 -18.05
CA ASP A 80 24.98 9.41 -17.48
C ASP A 80 25.34 9.12 -16.01
N ALA A 81 24.82 8.03 -15.43
CA ALA A 81 25.11 7.65 -14.05
C ALA A 81 26.41 6.84 -13.94
N ASN A 82 27.07 6.96 -12.78
CA ASN A 82 28.26 6.19 -12.48
C ASN A 82 28.16 5.60 -11.07
N LEU A 83 28.18 4.26 -10.97
CA LEU A 83 28.10 3.55 -9.69
C LEU A 83 29.22 3.95 -8.71
N ASN A 84 30.41 4.33 -9.20
CA ASN A 84 31.48 4.82 -8.33
C ASN A 84 31.19 6.20 -7.75
N LEU A 85 30.49 7.08 -8.47
CA LEU A 85 30.09 8.39 -7.95
C LEU A 85 28.98 8.23 -6.90
N ILE A 86 27.98 7.38 -7.17
CA ILE A 86 26.95 7.00 -6.19
C ILE A 86 27.61 6.44 -4.93
N ARG A 87 28.57 5.52 -5.09
CA ARG A 87 29.35 4.97 -3.97
C ARG A 87 30.05 6.05 -3.17
N ILE A 88 30.74 6.99 -3.82
CA ILE A 88 31.45 8.10 -3.15
C ILE A 88 30.45 8.96 -2.37
N GLU A 89 29.29 9.27 -2.94
CA GLU A 89 28.23 10.01 -2.27
C GLU A 89 27.73 9.26 -1.02
N MET A 90 27.51 7.94 -1.12
CA MET A 90 27.12 7.11 0.02
C MET A 90 28.23 7.06 1.10
N LEU A 91 29.50 6.97 0.70
CA LEU A 91 30.64 7.00 1.63
C LEU A 91 30.75 8.35 2.36
N ASN A 92 30.47 9.46 1.68
CA ASN A 92 30.45 10.79 2.28
C ASN A 92 29.30 10.95 3.30
N LEU A 93 28.22 10.18 3.15
CA LEU A 93 27.15 10.06 4.17
C LEU A 93 27.55 9.15 5.37
N GLY A 94 28.79 8.66 5.40
CA GLY A 94 29.32 7.82 6.48
C GLY A 94 28.89 6.36 6.40
N LEU A 95 28.47 5.88 5.24
CA LEU A 95 27.90 4.54 5.08
C LEU A 95 28.98 3.48 4.84
N GLU A 96 28.83 2.33 5.50
CA GLU A 96 29.58 1.11 5.22
C GLU A 96 28.82 0.21 4.23
N TYR A 97 27.51 0.05 4.45
CA TYR A 97 26.63 -0.76 3.63
C TYR A 97 25.46 0.05 3.08
N ALA A 98 25.13 -0.18 1.81
CA ALA A 98 23.92 0.31 1.16
C ALA A 98 23.08 -0.86 0.63
N TRP A 99 21.80 -0.61 0.39
CA TRP A 99 20.94 -1.51 -0.37
C TRP A 99 20.41 -0.77 -1.59
N LEU A 100 20.72 -1.29 -2.77
CA LEU A 100 20.28 -0.76 -4.05
C LEU A 100 19.66 -1.91 -4.83
N ASP A 101 18.37 -1.82 -5.15
CA ASP A 101 17.58 -2.87 -5.79
C ASP A 101 18.26 -3.46 -7.04
N VAL A 102 18.72 -2.61 -7.96
CA VAL A 102 19.38 -3.01 -9.22
C VAL A 102 20.72 -3.74 -9.00
N LEU A 103 21.34 -3.59 -7.82
CA LEU A 103 22.57 -4.31 -7.45
C LEU A 103 22.30 -5.52 -6.56
N CYS A 104 21.34 -5.45 -5.64
CA CYS A 104 21.15 -6.45 -4.58
C CYS A 104 20.15 -7.55 -4.97
N LEU A 105 19.26 -7.26 -5.93
CA LEU A 105 18.34 -8.22 -6.53
C LEU A 105 18.85 -8.61 -7.93
N ARG A 106 18.72 -9.90 -8.27
CA ARG A 106 18.98 -10.37 -9.63
C ARG A 106 18.05 -9.66 -10.61
N GLN A 107 18.59 -9.16 -11.72
CA GLN A 107 17.83 -8.45 -12.75
C GLN A 107 17.62 -9.33 -13.98
N VAL A 108 16.60 -9.00 -14.78
CA VAL A 108 16.26 -9.69 -16.03
C VAL A 108 17.41 -9.59 -17.04
N GLY A 109 17.68 -10.69 -17.74
CA GLY A 109 18.72 -10.79 -18.77
C GLY A 109 20.06 -11.28 -18.22
N GLY A 110 20.07 -11.82 -17.00
CA GLY A 110 21.25 -12.36 -16.33
C GLY A 110 21.53 -13.81 -16.69
N GLN A 111 22.62 -14.34 -16.14
CA GLN A 111 22.79 -15.79 -16.08
C GLN A 111 21.82 -16.34 -15.02
N ARG A 112 21.32 -17.56 -15.23
CA ARG A 112 20.44 -18.26 -14.27
C ARG A 112 19.13 -17.52 -13.96
N GLU A 113 18.36 -17.21 -15.01
CA GLU A 113 17.00 -16.66 -14.87
C GLU A 113 16.09 -17.53 -13.99
N ASP A 114 16.33 -18.84 -13.94
CA ASP A 114 15.68 -19.76 -12.99
C ASP A 114 15.85 -19.30 -11.53
N LEU A 115 17.07 -18.91 -11.14
CA LEU A 115 17.35 -18.38 -9.81
C LEU A 115 16.73 -17.01 -9.59
N ARG A 116 16.61 -16.18 -10.64
CA ARG A 116 15.96 -14.88 -10.50
C ARG A 116 14.49 -15.07 -10.12
N THR A 117 13.77 -15.94 -10.83
CA THR A 117 12.37 -16.23 -10.52
C THR A 117 12.21 -16.77 -9.09
N GLU A 118 13.01 -17.77 -8.69
CA GLU A 118 12.99 -18.31 -7.32
C GLU A 118 13.33 -17.25 -6.25
N GLU A 119 14.30 -16.35 -6.52
CA GLU A 119 14.64 -15.28 -5.58
C GLU A 119 13.53 -14.23 -5.51
N TRP A 120 12.91 -13.88 -6.63
CA TRP A 120 11.89 -12.85 -6.72
C TRP A 120 10.59 -13.24 -6.02
N GLU A 121 10.23 -14.53 -6.02
CA GLU A 121 9.07 -15.05 -5.28
C GLU A 121 9.05 -14.60 -3.82
N LEU A 122 10.23 -14.47 -3.21
CA LEU A 122 10.40 -14.10 -1.80
C LEU A 122 10.96 -12.67 -1.60
N ASP A 123 11.99 -12.29 -2.37
CA ASP A 123 12.79 -11.10 -2.07
C ASP A 123 12.14 -9.81 -2.59
N VAL A 124 11.42 -9.84 -3.72
CA VAL A 124 10.66 -8.69 -4.24
C VAL A 124 9.52 -8.26 -3.30
N PRO A 125 8.64 -9.17 -2.84
CA PRO A 125 7.55 -8.78 -1.95
C PRO A 125 8.03 -8.37 -0.56
N THR A 126 9.28 -8.66 -0.18
CA THR A 126 9.87 -8.32 1.13
C THR A 126 10.75 -7.05 1.12
N ILE A 127 10.91 -6.36 -0.01
CA ILE A 127 11.80 -5.18 -0.09
C ILE A 127 11.40 -4.06 0.88
N GLY A 128 10.11 -3.91 1.18
CA GLY A 128 9.63 -2.91 2.12
C GLY A 128 10.25 -3.03 3.51
N ALA A 129 10.68 -4.24 3.92
CA ALA A 129 11.39 -4.45 5.18
C ALA A 129 12.74 -3.71 5.23
N VAL A 130 13.37 -3.48 4.08
CA VAL A 130 14.63 -2.73 3.99
C VAL A 130 14.37 -1.23 4.19
N TYR A 131 13.32 -0.69 3.58
CA TYR A 131 12.96 0.72 3.63
C TYR A 131 12.29 1.13 4.95
N GLN A 132 11.49 0.24 5.53
CA GLN A 132 10.70 0.53 6.73
C GLN A 132 11.40 0.17 8.06
N LYS A 133 12.64 -0.35 8.02
CA LYS A 133 13.39 -0.66 9.24
C LYS A 133 13.57 0.57 10.12
N VAL A 134 13.08 0.54 11.37
CA VAL A 134 13.16 1.65 12.33
C VAL A 134 14.58 2.22 12.41
N GLY A 135 14.69 3.55 12.43
CA GLY A 135 15.96 4.28 12.51
C GLY A 135 16.79 4.35 11.22
N SER A 136 16.44 3.60 10.17
CA SER A 136 17.11 3.69 8.87
C SER A 136 16.60 4.88 8.07
N LYS A 137 17.52 5.70 7.54
CA LYS A 137 17.20 6.75 6.56
C LYS A 137 17.16 6.17 5.15
N VAL A 138 16.36 6.72 4.26
CA VAL A 138 16.33 6.36 2.84
C VAL A 138 17.04 7.46 2.05
N VAL A 139 17.96 7.06 1.17
CA VAL A 139 18.62 7.99 0.25
C VAL A 139 17.82 8.03 -1.05
N CYS A 140 17.33 9.21 -1.44
CA CYS A 140 16.37 9.35 -2.55
C CYS A 140 16.98 10.13 -3.72
N TYR A 141 17.15 9.47 -4.87
CA TYR A 141 17.46 10.13 -6.15
C TYR A 141 16.16 10.42 -6.92
N LEU A 142 15.59 11.62 -6.76
CA LEU A 142 14.28 11.95 -7.32
C LEU A 142 14.28 12.12 -8.85
N SER A 143 15.41 12.55 -9.44
CA SER A 143 15.56 12.75 -10.90
C SER A 143 16.16 11.55 -11.64
N GLY A 144 16.48 10.46 -10.92
CA GLY A 144 17.08 9.25 -11.47
C GLY A 144 18.37 8.86 -10.77
N LEU A 145 18.62 7.56 -10.65
CA LEU A 145 19.75 7.01 -9.89
C LEU A 145 21.10 7.64 -10.28
N GLY A 146 21.77 8.29 -9.33
CA GLY A 146 23.08 8.90 -9.53
C GLY A 146 23.09 10.19 -10.36
N LEU A 147 21.92 10.73 -10.69
CA LEU A 147 21.83 12.02 -11.37
C LEU A 147 21.60 13.17 -10.38
N PRO A 148 22.05 14.39 -10.74
CA PRO A 148 21.69 15.59 -9.99
C PRO A 148 20.17 15.78 -9.91
N LEU A 149 19.71 16.32 -8.80
CA LEU A 149 18.33 16.73 -8.62
C LEU A 149 18.06 17.96 -9.48
N THR A 150 17.33 17.75 -10.58
CA THR A 150 16.88 18.81 -11.47
C THR A 150 15.36 18.82 -11.56
N LEU A 151 14.78 20.00 -11.76
CA LEU A 151 13.34 20.19 -11.91
C LEU A 151 13.07 20.97 -13.20
N LYS A 152 12.48 20.29 -14.20
CA LYS A 152 12.06 20.86 -15.48
C LYS A 152 10.54 20.74 -15.63
N GLU A 153 9.99 21.55 -16.53
CA GLU A 153 8.57 21.48 -16.87
C GLU A 153 8.20 20.08 -17.37
N GLY A 154 7.14 19.49 -16.82
CA GLY A 154 6.70 18.13 -17.14
C GLY A 154 7.34 17.01 -16.31
N ASP A 155 8.39 17.29 -15.51
CA ASP A 155 9.07 16.24 -14.73
C ASP A 155 8.17 15.62 -13.64
N LEU A 156 7.26 16.42 -13.04
CA LEU A 156 6.34 15.94 -12.01
C LEU A 156 5.19 15.10 -12.59
N GLU A 157 4.84 15.36 -13.84
CA GLU A 157 3.79 14.65 -14.60
C GLU A 157 4.33 13.41 -15.29
N SER A 158 5.64 13.28 -15.45
CA SER A 158 6.26 12.13 -16.10
C SER A 158 5.92 10.83 -15.38
N ASP A 159 5.59 9.78 -16.13
CA ASP A 159 5.44 8.41 -15.61
C ASP A 159 6.76 7.88 -15.00
N ARG A 160 7.87 8.58 -15.28
CA ARG A 160 9.19 8.32 -14.71
C ARG A 160 9.47 9.05 -13.41
N CYS A 161 8.62 9.99 -13.03
CA CYS A 161 8.75 10.75 -11.79
C CYS A 161 8.79 9.83 -10.57
N TRP A 162 9.68 10.13 -9.63
CA TRP A 162 9.80 9.37 -8.38
C TRP A 162 8.48 9.27 -7.60
N PHE A 163 7.70 10.35 -7.55
CA PHE A 163 6.40 10.41 -6.88
C PHE A 163 5.33 9.53 -7.53
N ARG A 164 5.54 9.15 -8.80
CA ARG A 164 4.58 8.37 -9.59
C ARG A 164 4.97 6.92 -9.74
N ARG A 165 6.07 6.42 -9.16
CA ARG A 165 6.42 4.99 -9.24
C ARG A 165 5.65 4.19 -8.19
N ALA A 166 5.10 3.03 -8.57
CA ALA A 166 4.36 2.17 -7.65
C ALA A 166 5.22 1.75 -6.45
N TRP A 167 6.43 1.24 -6.73
CA TRP A 167 7.36 0.77 -5.70
C TRP A 167 7.78 1.85 -4.70
N THR A 168 7.94 3.11 -5.13
CA THR A 168 8.38 4.18 -4.22
C THR A 168 7.34 4.49 -3.15
N LEU A 169 6.10 4.02 -3.27
CA LEU A 169 5.05 4.29 -2.27
C LEU A 169 5.41 3.65 -0.92
N GLN A 170 5.91 2.41 -0.95
CA GLN A 170 6.38 1.72 0.26
C GLN A 170 7.80 2.11 0.68
N GLU A 171 8.53 2.86 -0.15
CA GLU A 171 9.89 3.34 0.12
C GLU A 171 9.88 4.71 0.82
N ILE A 172 8.74 5.40 0.83
CA ILE A 172 8.56 6.70 1.48
C ILE A 172 8.62 6.55 3.01
N ARG A 173 9.30 7.53 3.63
CA ARG A 173 9.46 7.67 5.08
C ARG A 173 9.18 9.12 5.49
N GLU A 174 9.06 9.35 6.79
CA GLU A 174 8.97 10.72 7.34
C GLU A 174 10.20 11.55 6.96
N GLU A 175 10.06 12.88 7.00
CA GLU A 175 11.03 13.81 6.43
C GLU A 175 12.42 13.62 7.04
N GLU A 176 12.44 13.43 8.37
CA GLU A 176 13.65 13.20 9.15
C GLU A 176 14.42 11.92 8.77
N TYR A 177 13.74 10.95 8.16
CA TYR A 177 14.30 9.69 7.66
C TYR A 177 14.61 9.71 6.16
N ARG A 178 14.59 10.86 5.50
CA ARG A 178 14.97 10.98 4.08
C ARG A 178 16.25 11.80 3.93
N VAL A 179 17.06 11.40 2.96
CA VAL A 179 18.21 12.15 2.48
C VAL A 179 18.04 12.28 0.97
N ILE A 180 17.85 13.50 0.47
CA ILE A 180 17.75 13.71 -0.97
C ILE A 180 19.17 13.73 -1.55
N ALA A 181 19.42 12.83 -2.50
CA ALA A 181 20.70 12.67 -3.16
C ALA A 181 20.73 13.40 -4.50
N GLY A 182 21.94 13.64 -5.01
CA GLY A 182 22.15 14.50 -6.18
C GLY A 182 21.82 15.97 -5.90
N ASP A 183 21.67 16.36 -4.63
CA ASP A 183 21.44 17.77 -4.27
C ASP A 183 22.64 18.63 -4.66
N THR A 184 22.36 19.80 -5.22
CA THR A 184 23.37 20.75 -5.70
C THR A 184 23.03 22.13 -5.18
N PRO A 185 24.01 23.02 -4.90
CA PRO A 185 23.75 24.34 -4.32
C PRO A 185 22.72 25.20 -5.07
N ASP A 186 22.60 25.03 -6.39
CA ASP A 186 21.64 25.73 -7.25
C ASP A 186 20.35 24.90 -7.53
N GLY A 187 20.17 23.81 -6.78
CA GLY A 187 19.09 22.84 -6.96
C GLY A 187 17.75 23.30 -6.36
N PRO A 188 16.65 22.59 -6.67
CA PRO A 188 15.30 22.99 -6.28
C PRO A 188 15.07 22.96 -4.76
N LEU A 189 15.91 22.26 -3.99
CA LEU A 189 15.84 22.24 -2.52
C LEU A 189 16.31 23.54 -1.87
N HIS A 190 17.18 24.29 -2.54
CA HIS A 190 17.72 25.56 -2.04
C HIS A 190 16.98 26.78 -2.61
N ALA A 191 15.90 26.57 -3.37
CA ALA A 191 15.10 27.65 -3.91
C ALA A 191 14.51 28.52 -2.79
N GLU A 192 14.63 29.85 -2.93
CA GLU A 192 14.12 30.80 -1.95
C GLU A 192 12.59 30.73 -1.84
N CYS A 193 12.08 30.61 -0.61
CA CYS A 193 10.66 30.73 -0.30
C CYS A 193 10.43 32.07 0.41
N LYS A 194 9.83 33.04 -0.29
CA LYS A 194 9.52 34.39 0.25
C LYS A 194 8.05 34.46 0.59
N ASP A 195 7.73 34.82 1.84
CA ASP A 195 6.36 34.91 2.35
C ASP A 195 5.51 33.65 2.10
N GLY A 196 6.14 32.46 2.19
CA GLY A 196 5.49 31.17 1.95
C GLY A 196 5.25 30.83 0.48
N LYS A 197 5.86 31.57 -0.46
CA LYS A 197 5.76 31.32 -1.91
C LYS A 197 7.14 31.13 -2.53
N TYR A 198 7.23 30.10 -3.37
CA TYR A 198 8.37 29.89 -4.24
C TYR A 198 8.24 30.76 -5.50
N GLU A 199 9.37 30.96 -6.18
CA GLU A 199 9.44 31.78 -7.40
C GLU A 199 8.53 31.27 -8.53
N THR A 200 8.39 29.94 -8.65
CA THR A 200 7.60 29.31 -9.71
C THR A 200 6.54 28.37 -9.12
N GLU A 201 5.43 28.24 -9.84
CA GLU A 201 4.39 27.27 -9.50
C GLU A 201 4.96 25.83 -9.48
N LEU A 202 5.87 25.51 -10.41
CA LEU A 202 6.54 24.22 -10.46
C LEU A 202 7.32 23.91 -9.17
N LEU A 203 8.06 24.89 -8.62
CA LEU A 203 8.73 24.75 -7.33
C LEU A 203 7.73 24.57 -6.18
N THR A 204 6.65 25.35 -6.15
CA THR A 204 5.58 25.18 -5.15
C THR A 204 5.00 23.77 -5.19
N ARG A 205 4.72 23.24 -6.38
CA ARG A 205 4.20 21.88 -6.56
C ARG A 205 5.20 20.80 -6.15
N PHE A 206 6.48 20.98 -6.49
CA PHE A 206 7.55 20.07 -6.07
C PHE A 206 7.67 19.98 -4.55
N HIS A 207 7.77 21.12 -3.85
CA HIS A 207 7.86 21.15 -2.39
C HIS A 207 6.58 20.62 -1.73
N LYS A 208 5.40 20.91 -2.29
CA LYS A 208 4.13 20.35 -1.81
C LYS A 208 4.10 18.82 -1.94
N GLN A 209 4.54 18.24 -3.07
CA GLN A 209 4.62 16.79 -3.24
C GLN A 209 5.64 16.15 -2.30
N LEU A 210 6.79 16.79 -2.12
CA LEU A 210 7.83 16.32 -1.19
C LEU A 210 7.30 16.25 0.26
N GLN A 211 6.47 17.22 0.66
CA GLN A 211 5.80 17.23 1.96
C GLN A 211 4.60 16.26 2.04
N SER A 212 3.76 16.17 0.99
CA SER A 212 2.53 15.35 1.05
C SER A 212 2.79 13.85 1.11
N THR A 213 3.96 13.41 0.64
CA THR A 213 4.38 11.99 0.73
C THR A 213 4.32 11.40 2.16
N HIS A 214 4.28 12.22 3.21
CA HIS A 214 4.11 11.78 4.60
C HIS A 214 2.78 11.09 4.92
N GLN A 215 1.72 11.33 4.14
CA GLN A 215 0.35 11.02 4.55
C GLN A 215 -0.16 9.62 4.16
N ALA A 216 0.63 8.85 3.41
CA ALA A 216 0.21 7.53 2.94
C ALA A 216 0.46 6.39 3.95
N SER A 217 1.12 6.67 5.08
CA SER A 217 1.54 5.62 6.00
C SER A 217 0.36 5.07 6.81
N PHE A 218 0.15 3.75 6.72
CA PHE A 218 -0.67 2.94 7.63
C PHE A 218 -2.21 3.07 7.51
N LEU A 219 -2.71 3.77 6.49
CA LEU A 219 -4.13 3.78 6.13
C LEU A 219 -4.34 3.10 4.78
N VAL A 220 -5.14 2.03 4.75
CA VAL A 220 -5.44 1.24 3.54
C VAL A 220 -5.98 2.17 2.46
N PHE A 221 -6.93 3.03 2.83
CA PHE A 221 -7.54 4.00 1.92
C PHE A 221 -6.50 4.90 1.24
N ARG A 222 -5.66 5.59 2.02
CA ARG A 222 -4.66 6.53 1.49
C ARG A 222 -3.65 5.81 0.60
N ALA A 223 -3.23 4.61 0.99
CA ALA A 223 -2.33 3.80 0.18
C ALA A 223 -2.97 3.41 -1.17
N LEU A 224 -4.26 3.06 -1.18
CA LEU A 224 -4.99 2.75 -2.42
C LEU A 224 -5.19 3.99 -3.29
N GLU A 225 -5.59 5.12 -2.71
CA GLU A 225 -5.75 6.40 -3.40
C GLU A 225 -4.44 6.84 -4.09
N GLU A 226 -3.32 6.78 -3.37
CA GLU A 226 -2.01 7.09 -3.90
C GLU A 226 -1.58 6.10 -5.01
N MET A 227 -1.85 4.81 -4.84
CA MET A 227 -1.48 3.78 -5.82
C MET A 227 -2.23 3.91 -7.16
N ARG A 228 -3.43 4.53 -7.18
CA ARG A 228 -4.16 4.84 -8.42
C ARG A 228 -3.34 5.71 -9.37
N ASN A 229 -2.66 6.71 -8.82
CA ASN A 229 -1.91 7.70 -9.59
C ASN A 229 -0.48 7.25 -9.95
N ARG A 230 -0.08 6.06 -9.47
CA ARG A 230 1.25 5.49 -9.68
C ARG A 230 1.33 4.62 -10.93
N MET A 231 2.54 4.39 -11.40
CA MET A 231 2.92 3.71 -12.61
C MET A 231 3.84 2.53 -12.27
N SER A 232 3.70 1.44 -13.00
CA SER A 232 4.57 0.27 -12.88
C SER A 232 4.86 -0.33 -14.25
N THR A 233 5.97 -1.07 -14.37
CA THR A 233 6.28 -1.86 -15.57
C THR A 233 5.36 -3.08 -15.66
N ASN A 234 5.30 -3.84 -14.56
CA ASN A 234 4.39 -4.95 -14.43
C ASN A 234 3.18 -4.47 -13.60
N PRO A 235 1.94 -4.59 -14.09
CA PRO A 235 0.75 -4.23 -13.32
C PRO A 235 0.68 -4.89 -11.92
N VAL A 236 1.22 -6.10 -11.75
CA VAL A 236 1.28 -6.82 -10.46
C VAL A 236 2.11 -6.07 -9.41
N ASP A 237 3.09 -5.27 -9.84
CA ASP A 237 3.93 -4.47 -8.95
C ASP A 237 3.13 -3.45 -8.13
N LYS A 238 1.98 -2.97 -8.65
CA LYS A 238 1.10 -2.11 -7.87
C LYS A 238 0.55 -2.82 -6.64
N ILE A 239 0.20 -4.09 -6.78
CA ILE A 239 -0.33 -4.90 -5.68
C ILE A 239 0.81 -5.25 -4.71
N ALA A 240 1.95 -5.70 -5.23
CA ALA A 240 3.10 -6.02 -4.40
C ALA A 240 3.65 -4.80 -3.64
N GLY A 241 3.64 -3.61 -4.27
CA GLY A 241 4.04 -2.35 -3.65
C GLY A 241 3.08 -1.86 -2.55
N LEU A 242 1.87 -2.41 -2.44
CA LEU A 242 0.95 -2.13 -1.34
C LEU A 242 1.25 -2.99 -0.10
N ALA A 243 1.95 -4.11 -0.25
CA ALA A 243 2.09 -5.12 0.79
C ALA A 243 2.46 -4.52 2.15
N PHE A 244 3.57 -3.78 2.25
CA PHE A 244 4.05 -3.20 3.50
C PHE A 244 3.19 -2.04 4.04
N LEU A 245 2.42 -1.37 3.17
CA LEU A 245 1.53 -0.29 3.58
C LEU A 245 0.27 -0.83 4.29
N MET A 246 -0.08 -2.09 4.01
CA MET A 246 -1.26 -2.78 4.53
C MET A 246 -0.96 -3.57 5.83
N LEU A 247 0.19 -3.31 6.46
CA LEU A 247 0.69 -3.95 7.70
C LEU A 247 0.44 -5.46 7.76
N PRO A 248 1.05 -6.22 6.84
CA PRO A 248 0.77 -7.63 6.68
C PRO A 248 1.39 -8.43 7.81
N ARG A 249 0.64 -9.39 8.38
CA ARG A 249 1.23 -10.45 9.21
C ARG A 249 1.99 -11.46 8.35
N GLN A 250 1.54 -11.64 7.11
CA GLN A 250 2.12 -12.49 6.07
C GLN A 250 2.03 -11.76 4.73
N ILE A 251 2.94 -12.00 3.80
CA ILE A 251 2.92 -11.36 2.48
C ILE A 251 2.70 -12.44 1.41
N PRO A 252 1.87 -12.23 0.37
CA PRO A 252 1.80 -13.18 -0.73
C PRO A 252 3.15 -13.31 -1.44
N ALA A 253 3.46 -14.51 -1.92
CA ALA A 253 4.59 -14.71 -2.83
C ALA A 253 4.36 -13.91 -4.13
N TYR A 254 5.44 -13.49 -4.78
CA TYR A 254 5.35 -12.68 -5.99
C TYR A 254 5.53 -13.53 -7.25
N TYR A 255 4.54 -13.44 -8.14
CA TYR A 255 4.60 -14.08 -9.45
C TYR A 255 4.30 -13.06 -10.54
N GLU A 256 5.27 -12.81 -11.43
CA GLU A 256 5.15 -11.82 -12.51
C GLU A 256 3.97 -12.07 -13.46
N SER A 257 3.53 -13.33 -13.55
CA SER A 257 2.48 -13.79 -14.47
C SER A 257 1.09 -13.94 -13.82
N GLU A 258 0.97 -13.62 -12.53
CA GLU A 258 -0.31 -13.74 -11.81
C GLU A 258 -1.33 -12.74 -12.34
N SER A 259 -2.61 -13.14 -12.32
CA SER A 259 -3.67 -12.20 -12.64
C SER A 259 -3.79 -11.15 -11.54
N LEU A 260 -4.17 -9.92 -11.90
CA LEU A 260 -4.29 -8.85 -10.91
C LEU A 260 -5.32 -9.17 -9.82
N GLU A 261 -6.40 -9.87 -10.16
CA GLU A 261 -7.41 -10.23 -9.16
C GLU A 261 -6.91 -11.34 -8.22
N ASP A 262 -6.14 -12.30 -8.72
CA ASP A 262 -5.57 -13.36 -7.88
C ASP A 262 -4.51 -12.78 -6.93
N ALA A 263 -3.62 -11.92 -7.43
CA ALA A 263 -2.62 -11.22 -6.62
C ALA A 263 -3.29 -10.32 -5.55
N TRP A 264 -4.33 -9.59 -5.93
CA TRP A 264 -5.11 -8.75 -5.01
C TRP A 264 -5.81 -9.60 -3.94
N THR A 265 -6.45 -10.69 -4.36
CA THR A 265 -7.08 -11.65 -3.44
C THR A 265 -6.05 -12.21 -2.46
N ALA A 266 -4.87 -12.61 -2.93
CA ALA A 266 -3.79 -13.12 -2.09
C ALA A 266 -3.29 -12.07 -1.08
N LEU A 267 -3.18 -10.80 -1.51
CA LEU A 267 -2.84 -9.69 -0.62
C LEU A 267 -3.93 -9.48 0.46
N VAL A 268 -5.20 -9.34 0.08
CA VAL A 268 -6.32 -9.15 1.02
C VAL A 268 -6.39 -10.29 2.05
N ASN A 269 -6.17 -11.52 1.61
CA ASN A 269 -6.16 -12.69 2.49
C ASN A 269 -5.03 -12.65 3.54
N SER A 270 -3.94 -11.94 3.23
CA SER A 270 -2.73 -11.84 4.07
C SER A 270 -2.67 -10.56 4.93
N MET A 271 -3.58 -9.61 4.69
CA MET A 271 -3.75 -8.40 5.49
C MET A 271 -4.15 -8.73 6.93
N TYR A 272 -3.79 -7.83 7.86
CA TYR A 272 -4.31 -7.88 9.21
C TYR A 272 -5.81 -7.54 9.22
N GLY A 273 -6.54 -8.01 10.24
CA GLY A 273 -8.00 -7.93 10.25
C GLY A 273 -8.59 -6.52 10.22
N TRP A 274 -7.97 -5.53 10.87
CA TRP A 274 -8.33 -4.10 10.73
C TRP A 274 -8.16 -3.53 9.31
N SER A 275 -7.11 -3.91 8.59
CA SER A 275 -6.92 -3.49 7.19
C SER A 275 -8.00 -4.09 6.27
N ARG A 276 -8.42 -5.34 6.54
CA ARG A 276 -9.59 -5.92 5.88
C ARG A 276 -10.90 -5.23 6.26
N ALA A 277 -11.05 -4.81 7.52
CA ALA A 277 -12.20 -4.03 7.96
C ALA A 277 -12.30 -2.70 7.19
N GLN A 278 -11.18 -2.00 6.97
CA GLN A 278 -11.19 -0.79 6.12
C GLN A 278 -11.71 -1.09 4.71
N LEU A 279 -11.37 -2.22 4.08
CA LEU A 279 -11.97 -2.59 2.78
C LEU A 279 -13.48 -2.84 2.87
N PHE A 280 -13.92 -3.51 3.94
CA PHE A 280 -15.33 -3.80 4.19
C PHE A 280 -16.15 -2.51 4.41
N PHE A 281 -15.59 -1.53 5.10
CA PHE A 281 -16.29 -0.30 5.47
C PHE A 281 -16.17 0.85 4.47
N LEU A 282 -15.11 0.88 3.64
CA LEU A 282 -14.82 2.06 2.80
C LEU A 282 -15.21 1.91 1.33
N CYS A 283 -15.54 0.69 0.89
CA CYS A 283 -15.94 0.42 -0.47
C CYS A 283 -17.47 0.38 -0.56
N PRO A 284 -18.16 1.34 -1.17
CA PRO A 284 -19.62 1.35 -1.18
C PRO A 284 -20.22 0.16 -1.92
N GLU A 285 -19.62 -0.19 -3.06
CA GLU A 285 -20.14 -1.26 -3.90
C GLU A 285 -19.79 -2.64 -3.31
N PRO A 286 -20.69 -3.62 -3.43
CA PRO A 286 -20.38 -5.00 -3.10
C PRO A 286 -19.36 -5.55 -4.11
N GLY A 287 -18.55 -6.50 -3.67
CA GLY A 287 -17.55 -7.17 -4.51
C GLY A 287 -18.14 -7.71 -5.81
N ASP A 288 -17.47 -7.47 -6.93
CA ASP A 288 -17.87 -7.99 -8.24
C ASP A 288 -17.04 -9.22 -8.68
N ARG A 289 -15.92 -9.50 -7.97
CA ARG A 289 -15.05 -10.67 -8.18
C ARG A 289 -14.71 -11.29 -6.82
N GLY A 290 -15.32 -12.44 -6.52
CA GLY A 290 -15.16 -13.13 -5.25
C GLY A 290 -16.23 -12.76 -4.21
N PRO A 291 -15.89 -12.77 -2.91
CA PRO A 291 -16.84 -12.45 -1.83
C PRO A 291 -17.41 -11.03 -1.95
N LYS A 292 -18.69 -10.85 -1.64
CA LYS A 292 -19.40 -9.56 -1.75
C LYS A 292 -18.92 -8.52 -0.73
N TRP A 293 -18.36 -8.96 0.39
CA TRP A 293 -17.89 -8.06 1.45
C TRP A 293 -16.68 -7.20 1.05
N ARG A 294 -15.80 -7.68 0.15
CA ARG A 294 -14.58 -6.96 -0.27
C ARG A 294 -14.66 -6.49 -1.72
N PRO A 295 -13.96 -5.41 -2.08
CA PRO A 295 -13.87 -4.99 -3.47
C PRO A 295 -12.92 -5.89 -4.28
N SER A 296 -13.11 -5.93 -5.59
CA SER A 296 -12.11 -6.40 -6.54
C SER A 296 -10.98 -5.39 -6.74
N TRP A 297 -9.89 -5.81 -7.37
CA TRP A 297 -8.82 -4.89 -7.75
C TRP A 297 -9.34 -3.77 -8.65
N ASP A 298 -10.21 -4.09 -9.61
CA ASP A 298 -10.76 -3.12 -10.54
C ASP A 298 -11.62 -2.06 -9.81
N GLN A 299 -12.45 -2.50 -8.86
CA GLN A 299 -13.24 -1.58 -8.02
C GLN A 299 -12.35 -0.64 -7.23
N VAL A 300 -11.30 -1.16 -6.58
CA VAL A 300 -10.35 -0.36 -5.81
C VAL A 300 -9.58 0.65 -6.68
N MET A 301 -9.38 0.37 -7.96
CA MET A 301 -8.62 1.26 -8.84
C MET A 301 -9.49 2.30 -9.55
N ASN A 302 -10.77 2.00 -9.80
CA ASN A 302 -11.62 2.80 -10.68
C ASN A 302 -12.85 3.41 -10.01
N LYS A 303 -13.27 2.91 -8.84
CA LYS A 303 -14.48 3.40 -8.15
C LYS A 303 -14.15 4.40 -7.05
N PRO A 304 -15.04 5.34 -6.71
CA PRO A 304 -14.87 6.17 -5.52
C PRO A 304 -14.72 5.29 -4.27
N LEU A 305 -13.76 5.64 -3.41
CA LEU A 305 -13.65 5.12 -2.06
C LEU A 305 -14.14 6.22 -1.12
N LEU A 306 -14.77 5.86 0.00
CA LEU A 306 -15.14 6.85 1.01
C LEU A 306 -13.90 7.30 1.78
N GLU A 307 -13.76 8.61 1.96
CA GLU A 307 -12.67 9.16 2.76
C GLU A 307 -12.76 8.62 4.19
N TYR A 308 -11.63 8.16 4.71
CA TYR A 308 -11.50 7.58 6.04
C TYR A 308 -10.62 8.46 6.90
N ASP A 309 -11.16 8.91 8.02
CA ASP A 309 -10.38 9.52 9.10
C ASP A 309 -10.52 8.62 10.34
N PRO A 310 -9.47 7.89 10.74
CA PRO A 310 -9.55 7.00 11.89
C PRO A 310 -9.87 7.80 13.15
N ASP A 311 -10.88 7.38 13.92
CA ASP A 311 -11.10 7.96 15.25
C ASP A 311 -9.93 7.55 16.17
N PRO A 312 -9.13 8.51 16.70
CA PRO A 312 -8.02 8.18 17.59
C PRO A 312 -8.47 7.47 18.88
N ASP A 313 -9.73 7.61 19.29
CA ASP A 313 -10.31 6.97 20.47
C ASP A 313 -11.24 5.78 20.12
N GLY A 314 -11.37 5.45 18.83
CA GLY A 314 -12.29 4.44 18.31
C GLY A 314 -11.86 2.99 18.55
N VAL A 315 -12.84 2.09 18.71
CA VAL A 315 -12.63 0.64 18.64
C VAL A 315 -12.31 0.25 17.20
N LEU A 316 -11.06 -0.15 16.94
CA LEU A 316 -10.66 -0.77 15.67
C LEU A 316 -11.45 -2.05 15.43
N GLN A 317 -12.39 -2.01 14.49
CA GLN A 317 -13.08 -3.20 14.04
C GLN A 317 -12.13 -4.12 13.26
N SER A 318 -12.37 -5.43 13.33
CA SER A 318 -11.55 -6.44 12.66
C SER A 318 -12.43 -7.35 11.81
N VAL A 319 -11.98 -7.61 10.59
CA VAL A 319 -12.45 -8.75 9.79
C VAL A 319 -11.42 -9.85 9.95
N ASP A 320 -11.71 -10.82 10.78
CA ASP A 320 -10.84 -11.95 11.08
C ASP A 320 -10.99 -13.05 10.04
N ARG A 321 -9.91 -13.79 9.82
CA ARG A 321 -9.90 -14.96 8.93
C ARG A 321 -9.29 -16.11 9.68
N HIS A 322 -9.97 -17.26 9.65
CA HIS A 322 -9.45 -18.49 10.24
C HIS A 322 -8.34 -19.07 9.37
N GLU A 323 -7.19 -19.40 9.97
CA GLU A 323 -6.02 -19.91 9.21
C GLU A 323 -6.30 -21.25 8.51
N THR A 324 -7.33 -21.99 8.95
CA THR A 324 -7.73 -23.32 8.44
C THR A 324 -9.00 -23.31 7.59
N GLY A 325 -9.62 -22.15 7.36
CA GLY A 325 -10.87 -22.03 6.62
C GLY A 325 -10.88 -20.83 5.66
N ASP A 326 -11.87 -20.84 4.76
CA ASP A 326 -12.13 -19.73 3.82
C ASP A 326 -13.24 -18.80 4.34
N GLU A 327 -13.50 -18.82 5.64
CA GLU A 327 -14.50 -17.99 6.28
C GLU A 327 -13.84 -16.73 6.86
N GLU A 328 -14.30 -15.57 6.39
CA GLU A 328 -14.05 -14.30 7.05
C GLU A 328 -15.18 -14.00 8.03
N THR A 329 -14.82 -13.64 9.26
CA THR A 329 -15.78 -13.31 10.30
C THR A 329 -15.53 -11.93 10.89
N CYS A 330 -16.60 -11.20 11.17
CA CYS A 330 -16.55 -9.90 11.82
C CYS A 330 -17.41 -9.93 13.08
N ASP A 331 -16.81 -9.61 14.23
CA ASP A 331 -17.55 -9.36 15.46
C ASP A 331 -17.89 -7.86 15.52
N THR A 332 -19.17 -7.54 15.39
CA THR A 332 -19.60 -6.16 15.18
C THR A 332 -20.96 -5.88 15.81
N GLU A 333 -21.23 -4.60 16.03
CA GLU A 333 -22.52 -4.11 16.50
C GLU A 333 -23.47 -3.99 15.29
N CYS A 334 -24.60 -4.68 15.34
CA CYS A 334 -25.53 -4.69 14.22
C CYS A 334 -26.99 -4.78 14.66
N ILE A 335 -27.89 -4.48 13.73
CA ILE A 335 -29.33 -4.48 13.98
C ILE A 335 -30.11 -4.81 12.71
N ASP A 336 -31.20 -5.56 12.85
CA ASP A 336 -32.09 -5.88 11.75
C ASP A 336 -33.26 -4.91 11.71
N GLY A 337 -33.67 -4.50 10.52
CA GLY A 337 -34.81 -3.60 10.35
C GLY A 337 -35.26 -3.50 8.91
N LEU A 338 -36.45 -2.91 8.72
CA LEU A 338 -37.03 -2.66 7.42
C LEU A 338 -36.41 -1.40 6.81
N VAL A 339 -35.80 -1.53 5.63
CA VAL A 339 -35.34 -0.41 4.82
C VAL A 339 -36.45 0.00 3.86
N ARG A 340 -36.79 1.28 3.83
CA ARG A 340 -37.85 1.85 2.99
C ARG A 340 -37.40 3.10 2.25
N GLY A 341 -37.94 3.36 1.06
CA GLY A 341 -37.70 4.61 0.34
C GLY A 341 -36.43 4.68 -0.52
N LEU A 342 -35.57 3.67 -0.48
CA LEU A 342 -34.35 3.60 -1.30
C LEU A 342 -34.55 2.87 -2.66
N ALA A 343 -35.74 2.38 -2.95
CA ALA A 343 -36.00 1.59 -4.16
C ALA A 343 -36.16 2.44 -5.44
N VAL A 344 -36.49 3.72 -5.29
CA VAL A 344 -36.71 4.63 -6.42
C VAL A 344 -35.40 5.31 -6.80
N VAL A 345 -35.04 5.26 -8.09
CA VAL A 345 -33.86 5.95 -8.62
C VAL A 345 -34.27 7.37 -9.01
N GLU A 346 -33.99 8.33 -8.14
CA GLU A 346 -34.02 9.76 -8.45
C GLU A 346 -32.58 10.27 -8.63
N GLY A 347 -32.39 11.38 -9.35
CA GLY A 347 -31.05 11.93 -9.55
C GLY A 347 -30.46 12.49 -8.24
N GLY A 348 -29.29 12.00 -7.83
CA GLY A 348 -28.62 12.41 -6.60
C GLY A 348 -28.62 11.33 -5.53
N ASP A 349 -28.46 11.75 -4.27
CA ASP A 349 -28.52 10.85 -3.11
C ASP A 349 -29.96 10.39 -2.86
N ARG A 350 -30.11 9.11 -2.50
CA ARG A 350 -31.42 8.55 -2.18
C ARG A 350 -31.65 8.58 -0.68
N HIS A 351 -32.80 9.06 -0.26
CA HIS A 351 -33.18 9.17 1.14
C HIS A 351 -34.30 8.20 1.48
N GLY A 352 -34.20 7.57 2.63
CA GLY A 352 -35.14 6.57 3.09
C GLY A 352 -35.26 6.54 4.60
N GLU A 353 -35.94 5.50 5.08
CA GLU A 353 -36.10 5.23 6.51
C GLU A 353 -35.63 3.81 6.82
N PHE A 354 -34.93 3.66 7.94
CA PHE A 354 -34.66 2.39 8.58
C PHE A 354 -35.60 2.26 9.79
N ILE A 355 -36.42 1.21 9.79
CA ILE A 355 -37.50 1.01 10.77
C ILE A 355 -37.19 -0.24 11.59
N VAL A 356 -37.15 -0.08 12.91
CA VAL A 356 -36.82 -1.14 13.85
C VAL A 356 -37.92 -1.26 14.90
N GLU A 357 -38.27 -2.50 15.24
CA GLU A 357 -39.09 -2.79 16.41
C GLU A 357 -38.20 -2.88 17.64
N CYS A 358 -38.42 -1.97 18.60
CA CYS A 358 -37.73 -1.91 19.88
C CYS A 358 -38.73 -2.20 21.02
N ASP A 359 -38.21 -2.47 22.22
CA ASP A 359 -39.03 -2.75 23.41
C ASP A 359 -40.06 -1.63 23.72
N ASP A 360 -39.69 -0.37 23.43
CA ASP A 360 -40.51 0.83 23.67
C ASP A 360 -41.39 1.23 22.46
N GLY A 361 -41.39 0.45 21.38
CA GLY A 361 -42.18 0.69 20.17
C GLY A 361 -41.37 0.69 18.88
N ILE A 362 -41.84 1.41 17.86
CA ILE A 362 -41.18 1.45 16.54
C ILE A 362 -40.28 2.67 16.44
N ALA A 363 -38.97 2.44 16.32
CA ALA A 363 -37.97 3.47 16.03
C ALA A 363 -37.83 3.68 14.52
N ARG A 364 -37.57 4.92 14.08
CA ARG A 364 -37.36 5.28 12.67
C ARG A 364 -36.16 6.18 12.54
N PHE A 365 -35.20 5.76 11.73
CA PHE A 365 -33.96 6.47 11.48
C PHE A 365 -33.92 6.91 10.03
N LYS A 366 -33.49 8.15 9.78
CA LYS A 366 -33.27 8.64 8.42
C LYS A 366 -31.99 8.03 7.88
N ILE A 367 -32.05 7.46 6.68
CA ILE A 367 -30.89 6.87 6.01
C ILE A 367 -30.69 7.50 4.63
N THR A 368 -29.44 7.62 4.23
CA THR A 368 -29.03 8.15 2.93
C THR A 368 -28.13 7.16 2.23
N ALA A 369 -28.37 6.96 0.93
CA ALA A 369 -27.55 6.16 0.05
C ALA A 369 -26.94 7.06 -1.04
N ALA A 370 -25.63 7.31 -0.94
CA ALA A 370 -24.87 8.16 -1.87
C ALA A 370 -24.50 7.47 -3.21
N HIS A 371 -25.31 6.48 -3.63
CA HIS A 371 -25.09 5.70 -4.86
C HIS A 371 -26.38 5.58 -5.67
N THR A 372 -26.26 5.24 -6.96
CA THR A 372 -27.36 5.36 -7.93
C THR A 372 -28.19 4.08 -8.15
N TYR A 373 -27.74 2.92 -7.65
CA TYR A 373 -28.47 1.66 -7.82
C TYR A 373 -29.50 1.43 -6.70
N PRO A 374 -30.73 0.96 -7.01
CA PRO A 374 -31.82 0.86 -6.05
C PRO A 374 -31.53 -0.17 -4.95
N ILE A 375 -31.98 0.12 -3.73
CA ILE A 375 -32.05 -0.86 -2.63
C ILE A 375 -33.54 -1.17 -2.42
N PRO A 376 -34.02 -2.36 -2.81
CA PRO A 376 -35.43 -2.73 -2.66
C PRO A 376 -35.89 -2.64 -1.20
N GLU A 377 -37.16 -2.31 -0.99
CA GLU A 377 -37.75 -2.34 0.35
C GLU A 377 -37.77 -3.79 0.85
N ASP A 378 -37.05 -4.06 1.94
CA ASP A 378 -36.92 -5.38 2.55
C ASP A 378 -36.32 -5.24 3.96
N THR A 379 -36.26 -6.35 4.68
CA THR A 379 -35.49 -6.44 5.92
C THR A 379 -34.00 -6.60 5.60
N TYR A 380 -33.19 -5.70 6.16
CA TYR A 380 -31.73 -5.73 6.07
C TYR A 380 -31.12 -5.67 7.46
N THR A 381 -29.85 -6.05 7.53
CA THR A 381 -29.00 -5.86 8.68
C THR A 381 -28.11 -4.65 8.43
N LEU A 382 -28.08 -3.72 9.38
CA LEU A 382 -27.11 -2.64 9.41
C LEU A 382 -25.99 -3.01 10.38
N ILE A 383 -24.77 -3.01 9.89
CA ILE A 383 -23.55 -3.17 10.69
C ILE A 383 -22.94 -1.79 10.89
N TYR A 384 -22.73 -1.41 12.14
CA TYR A 384 -22.15 -0.12 12.49
C TYR A 384 -20.68 -0.03 12.10
N CYS A 385 -20.26 1.09 11.50
CA CYS A 385 -18.86 1.46 11.30
C CYS A 385 -18.48 2.54 12.32
N ASN A 386 -17.43 2.30 13.10
CA ASN A 386 -17.03 3.18 14.21
C ASN A 386 -16.10 4.32 13.77
N ASP A 387 -15.96 4.57 12.47
CA ASP A 387 -14.96 5.48 11.92
C ASP A 387 -15.59 6.45 10.92
N ILE A 388 -15.03 7.67 10.85
CA ILE A 388 -15.51 8.80 10.04
C ILE A 388 -15.61 8.40 8.55
N PRO A 389 -16.67 8.81 7.83
CA PRO A 389 -17.69 9.79 8.26
C PRO A 389 -18.64 9.25 9.32
N GLU A 390 -18.87 10.09 10.35
CA GLU A 390 -19.78 9.81 11.47
C GLU A 390 -21.08 9.20 10.92
N ASN A 391 -21.50 8.07 11.52
CA ASN A 391 -22.76 7.38 11.22
C ASN A 391 -22.85 6.66 9.86
N SER A 392 -21.73 6.08 9.39
CA SER A 392 -21.75 5.13 8.27
C SER A 392 -22.10 3.71 8.74
N TYR A 393 -22.93 3.00 7.97
CA TYR A 393 -23.37 1.63 8.24
C TYR A 393 -23.22 0.77 7.00
N VAL A 394 -22.69 -0.44 7.15
CA VAL A 394 -22.77 -1.44 6.07
C VAL A 394 -24.16 -2.04 6.08
N VAL A 395 -24.89 -1.88 4.97
CA VAL A 395 -26.17 -2.54 4.78
C VAL A 395 -25.96 -3.86 4.04
N GLY A 396 -26.59 -4.92 4.53
CA GLY A 396 -26.53 -6.22 3.91
C GLY A 396 -27.66 -7.13 4.31
N ARG A 397 -27.69 -8.33 3.70
CA ARG A 397 -28.67 -9.36 4.02
C ARG A 397 -28.08 -10.34 5.02
N SER A 398 -28.79 -10.55 6.13
CA SER A 398 -28.55 -11.68 7.00
C SER A 398 -29.13 -12.95 6.37
N LEU A 399 -28.31 -13.99 6.28
CA LEU A 399 -28.63 -15.27 5.66
C LEU A 399 -28.47 -16.40 6.70
N PRO A 400 -29.13 -17.56 6.49
CA PRO A 400 -29.03 -18.69 7.40
C PRO A 400 -27.58 -19.09 7.70
N GLY A 401 -27.32 -19.44 8.96
CA GLY A 401 -25.98 -19.81 9.43
C GLY A 401 -25.10 -18.62 9.83
N GLY A 402 -25.68 -17.45 10.09
CA GLY A 402 -24.95 -16.25 10.53
C GLY A 402 -24.17 -15.58 9.40
N LYS A 403 -24.55 -15.82 8.14
CA LYS A 403 -23.89 -15.25 6.97
C LYS A 403 -24.41 -13.85 6.68
N PHE A 404 -23.53 -12.97 6.24
CA PHE A 404 -23.85 -11.58 5.88
C PHE A 404 -23.38 -11.30 4.46
N GLU A 405 -24.33 -11.02 3.57
CA GLU A 405 -24.05 -10.59 2.21
C GLU A 405 -24.15 -9.07 2.14
N LYS A 406 -23.02 -8.39 1.91
CA LYS A 406 -22.98 -6.94 1.76
C LYS A 406 -23.79 -6.49 0.54
N VAL A 407 -24.59 -5.45 0.73
CA VAL A 407 -25.37 -4.79 -0.33
C VAL A 407 -24.79 -3.43 -0.66
N SER A 408 -24.53 -2.59 0.35
CA SER A 408 -23.98 -1.24 0.16
C SER A 408 -23.48 -0.62 1.47
N LEU A 409 -23.20 0.68 1.45
CA LEU A 409 -23.04 1.55 2.61
C LEU A 409 -24.20 2.56 2.67
N LEU A 410 -24.64 2.88 3.88
CA LEU A 410 -25.64 3.90 4.18
C LEU A 410 -25.08 4.88 5.21
N GLU A 411 -25.54 6.12 5.13
CA GLU A 411 -25.27 7.15 6.12
C GLU A 411 -26.54 7.44 6.91
N THR A 412 -26.42 7.81 8.18
CA THR A 412 -27.53 8.34 8.97
C THR A 412 -27.14 9.63 9.68
N SER A 413 -28.11 10.53 9.87
CA SER A 413 -27.92 11.75 10.68
C SER A 413 -28.21 11.51 12.16
N ASP A 414 -28.55 10.28 12.54
CA ASP A 414 -29.09 9.94 13.85
C ASP A 414 -28.11 9.04 14.62
N ASN A 415 -27.54 9.59 15.69
CA ASN A 415 -26.55 8.91 16.52
C ASN A 415 -27.20 7.87 17.44
N ASP A 416 -28.53 7.87 17.59
CA ASP A 416 -29.22 7.01 18.54
C ASP A 416 -29.31 5.55 18.05
N LEU A 417 -29.13 5.33 16.74
CA LEU A 417 -29.17 3.99 16.13
C LEU A 417 -28.12 3.05 16.74
N TYR A 418 -26.96 3.57 17.10
CA TYR A 418 -25.89 2.79 17.72
C TYR A 418 -26.31 2.18 19.07
N TYR A 419 -27.04 2.92 19.91
CA TYR A 419 -27.38 2.47 21.27
C TYR A 419 -28.37 1.30 21.31
N ILE A 420 -29.02 0.98 20.19
CA ILE A 420 -29.95 -0.14 20.07
C ILE A 420 -29.38 -1.31 19.28
N THR A 421 -28.12 -1.22 18.83
CA THR A 421 -27.43 -2.34 18.18
C THR A 421 -27.09 -3.45 19.17
N GLU A 422 -26.89 -4.65 18.64
CA GLU A 422 -26.39 -5.78 19.40
C GLU A 422 -25.18 -6.41 18.75
N ARG A 423 -24.27 -6.88 19.61
CA ARG A 423 -23.05 -7.53 19.17
C ARG A 423 -23.35 -8.89 18.58
N ARG A 424 -23.03 -9.07 17.29
CA ARG A 424 -23.13 -10.35 16.60
C ARG A 424 -21.83 -10.71 15.90
N ARG A 425 -21.62 -12.01 15.74
CA ARG A 425 -20.57 -12.55 14.87
C ARG A 425 -21.17 -12.88 13.52
N CYS A 426 -20.70 -12.19 12.48
CA CYS A 426 -21.15 -12.35 11.11
C CYS A 426 -20.09 -13.09 10.28
N ILE A 427 -20.49 -14.08 9.49
CA ILE A 427 -19.66 -14.70 8.45
C ILE A 427 -19.85 -13.89 7.17
N LEU A 428 -18.84 -13.15 6.76
CA LEU A 428 -18.89 -12.28 5.59
C LEU A 428 -18.76 -13.13 4.32
N ILE A 429 -19.67 -12.93 3.36
CA ILE A 429 -19.64 -13.64 2.07
C ILE A 429 -19.60 -12.71 0.88
#